data_AF-A0A7S4JDV7-F1
#
_entry.id   AF-A0A7S4JDV7-F1
#
_cell.length_a   1.000
_cell.length_b   1.000
_cell.length_c   1.000
_cell.angle_alpha   90.00
_cell.angle_beta   90.00
_cell.angle_gamma   90.00
#
_symmetry.space_group_name_H-M   'P 1'
#
loop_
_entity.id
_entity.type
_entity.pdbx_description
1 polymer ?
#
loop_
_entity_poly.entity_id
_entity_poly.type
_entity_poly.pdbx_seq_one_letter_code
_entity_poly.pdbx_strand_id
1 'polypeptide(L)'
;MIYYPDENRTPSWAAGALGALKYNSDPGHIQLLIRRAFEEATSQIKIPGSEVIPVPLFDVLDGSRSEDYVARVEPSAIGGKKMAEYLLDHIRTPIRASVGAHRYTLNAPFASSISGRTK
;
A
#
# COMPACT_ATOMS: atom_id res chain seq x y z
N MET A 1 -5.86 2.73 8.05
CA MET A 1 -5.07 2.27 6.89
C MET A 1 -3.83 3.13 6.81
N ILE A 2 -2.66 2.54 6.60
CA ILE A 2 -1.39 3.29 6.51
C ILE A 2 -0.77 3.02 5.14
N TYR A 3 -0.62 4.07 4.34
CA TYR A 3 0.00 4.08 3.02
C TYR A 3 0.71 5.44 2.80
N TYR A 4 1.54 5.55 1.76
CA TYR A 4 2.27 6.80 1.50
C TYR A 4 1.33 7.86 0.90
N PRO A 5 1.43 9.14 1.31
CA PRO A 5 0.84 10.23 0.53
C PRO A 5 1.55 10.39 -0.83
N ASP A 6 0.91 11.09 -1.76
CA ASP A 6 1.54 11.53 -3.01
C ASP A 6 2.68 12.52 -2.70
N GLU A 7 3.85 12.25 -3.27
CA GLU A 7 5.03 13.07 -3.13
C GLU A 7 4.86 14.40 -3.88
N ASN A 8 4.06 14.41 -4.95
CA ASN A 8 3.75 15.63 -5.67
C ASN A 8 2.92 16.59 -4.81
N ARG A 9 3.28 17.88 -4.87
CA ARG A 9 2.67 18.94 -4.06
C ARG A 9 1.35 19.43 -4.68
N THR A 10 0.40 18.51 -4.86
CA THR A 10 -0.96 18.83 -5.28
C THR A 10 -1.76 19.44 -4.10
N PRO A 11 -2.78 20.28 -4.36
CA PRO A 11 -3.65 20.80 -3.31
C PRO A 11 -4.24 19.67 -2.48
N SER A 12 -4.17 19.79 -1.16
CA SER A 12 -4.59 18.76 -0.22
C SER A 12 -5.02 19.39 1.09
N TRP A 13 -6.04 18.82 1.73
CA TRP A 13 -6.42 19.21 3.09
C TRP A 13 -5.29 18.92 4.10
N ALA A 14 -4.40 17.97 3.80
CA ALA A 14 -3.27 17.60 4.65
C ALA A 14 -1.99 18.42 4.38
N ALA A 15 -2.04 19.39 3.45
CA ALA A 15 -0.84 20.10 2.99
C ALA A 15 -0.04 20.76 4.13
N GLY A 16 -0.73 21.37 5.11
CA GLY A 16 -0.08 21.99 6.28
C GLY A 16 0.67 20.98 7.14
N ALA A 17 0.03 19.85 7.44
CA ALA A 17 0.64 18.78 8.25
C ALA A 17 1.82 18.13 7.52
N LEU A 18 1.66 17.80 6.24
CA LEU A 18 2.74 17.24 5.41
C LEU A 18 3.92 18.20 5.28
N GLY A 19 3.65 19.51 5.19
CA GLY A 19 4.69 20.53 5.23
C GLY A 19 5.45 20.58 6.55
N ALA A 20 4.73 20.59 7.67
CA ALA A 20 5.33 20.61 9.02
C ALA A 20 6.19 19.36 9.30
N LEU A 21 5.79 18.21 8.74
CA LEU A 21 6.51 16.95 8.81
C LEU A 21 7.65 16.80 7.78
N LYS A 22 7.97 17.87 7.03
CA LYS A 22 8.99 17.90 5.97
C LYS A 22 8.74 16.93 4.81
N TYR A 23 7.53 16.37 4.69
CA TYR A 23 7.18 15.44 3.61
C TYR A 23 7.38 16.03 2.22
N ASN A 24 7.15 17.33 2.08
CA ASN A 24 7.32 18.07 0.84
C ASN A 24 8.76 18.06 0.29
N SER A 25 9.76 17.91 1.17
CA SER A 25 11.19 18.02 0.84
C SER A 25 11.95 16.72 1.08
N ASP A 26 11.46 15.88 1.98
CA ASP A 26 12.03 14.59 2.35
C ASP A 26 10.89 13.60 2.65
N PRO A 27 10.21 13.07 1.61
CA PRO A 27 9.11 12.13 1.81
C PRO A 27 9.59 10.82 2.47
N GLY A 28 10.84 10.43 2.22
CA GLY A 28 11.45 9.22 2.73
C GLY A 28 11.41 9.12 4.25
N HIS A 29 11.57 10.23 4.96
CA HIS A 29 11.49 10.26 6.42
C HIS A 29 10.12 9.78 6.94
N ILE A 30 9.02 10.30 6.39
CA ILE A 30 7.67 9.91 6.84
C ILE A 30 7.29 8.53 6.32
N GLN A 31 7.70 8.17 5.11
CA GLN A 31 7.52 6.81 4.60
C GLN A 31 8.20 5.76 5.49
N LEU A 32 9.40 6.08 6.02
CA LEU A 32 10.08 5.24 7.01
C LEU A 32 9.28 5.13 8.32
N LEU A 33 8.77 6.25 8.84
CA LEU A 33 7.92 6.24 10.05
C LEU A 33 6.64 5.45 9.84
N ILE A 34 6.02 5.54 8.66
CA ILE A 34 4.85 4.75 8.27
C ILE A 34 5.15 3.25 8.34
N ARG A 35 6.25 2.80 7.72
CA ARG A 35 6.68 1.39 7.78
C ARG A 35 6.89 0.94 9.21
N ARG A 36 7.58 1.76 10.00
CA ARG A 36 7.86 1.45 11.41
C ARG A 36 6.60 1.37 12.26
N ALA A 37 5.65 2.28 12.07
CA ALA A 37 4.37 2.27 12.77
C ALA A 37 3.52 1.04 12.38
N PHE A 38 3.64 0.57 11.14
CA PHE A 38 3.00 -0.68 10.74
C PHE A 38 3.63 -1.89 11.43
N GLU A 39 4.95 -2.02 11.38
CA GLU A 39 5.70 -3.14 11.98
C GLU A 39 5.47 -3.22 13.49
N GLU A 40 5.65 -2.11 14.21
CA GLU A 40 5.69 -2.11 15.68
C GLU A 40 4.31 -1.97 16.33
N ALA A 41 3.32 -1.41 15.63
CA ALA A 41 1.99 -1.21 16.19
C ALA A 41 0.91 -1.97 15.41
N THR A 42 0.71 -1.66 14.13
CA THR A 42 -0.45 -2.19 13.37
C THR A 42 -0.38 -3.71 13.23
N SER A 43 0.80 -4.27 12.96
CA SER A 43 0.99 -5.71 12.79
C SER A 43 0.91 -6.51 14.09
N GLN A 44 1.03 -5.82 15.23
CA GLN A 44 0.98 -6.41 16.57
C GLN A 44 -0.44 -6.45 17.15
N ILE A 45 -1.43 -5.84 16.48
CA ILE A 45 -2.82 -5.85 16.95
C ILE A 45 -3.33 -7.29 17.04
N LYS A 46 -3.84 -7.65 18.22
CA LYS A 46 -4.51 -8.93 18.48
C LYS A 46 -5.90 -8.66 19.04
N ILE A 47 -6.90 -9.33 18.48
CA ILE A 47 -8.30 -9.24 18.92
C ILE A 47 -8.72 -10.65 19.36
N PRO A 48 -9.06 -10.87 20.65
CA PRO A 48 -9.49 -12.19 21.11
C PRO A 48 -10.67 -12.73 20.28
N GLY A 49 -10.56 -13.99 19.84
CA GLY A 49 -11.59 -14.64 19.03
C GLY A 49 -11.65 -14.19 17.56
N SER A 50 -10.72 -13.33 17.11
CA SER A 50 -10.62 -12.91 15.71
C SER A 50 -9.19 -13.04 15.21
N GLU A 51 -9.02 -13.60 14.01
CA GLU A 51 -7.74 -13.53 13.33
C GLU A 51 -7.56 -12.14 12.71
N VAL A 52 -6.43 -11.51 13.01
CA VAL A 52 -6.07 -10.20 12.47
C VAL A 52 -4.95 -10.40 11.45
N ILE A 53 -5.24 -10.07 10.19
CA ILE A 53 -4.29 -10.09 9.09
C ILE A 53 -3.85 -8.64 8.83
N PRO A 54 -2.62 -8.24 9.22
CA PRO A 54 -2.13 -6.91 8.92
C PRO A 54 -1.74 -6.82 7.44
N VAL A 55 -2.20 -5.77 6.75
CA VAL A 55 -1.97 -5.58 5.32
C VAL A 55 -1.19 -4.28 5.09
N PRO A 56 0.05 -4.32 4.57
CA PRO A 56 0.90 -3.14 4.38
C PRO A 56 0.51 -2.38 3.10
N LEU A 57 -0.47 -1.48 3.20
CA LEU A 57 -0.99 -0.78 2.01
C LEU A 57 0.00 0.21 1.37
N PHE A 58 1.08 0.57 2.08
CA PHE A 58 2.21 1.31 1.50
C PHE A 58 3.00 0.51 0.46
N ASP A 59 2.84 -0.81 0.36
CA ASP A 59 3.45 -1.62 -0.71
C ASP A 59 2.70 -1.48 -2.04
N VAL A 60 1.47 -0.93 -2.01
CA VAL A 60 0.56 -0.88 -3.16
C VAL A 60 0.36 0.53 -3.68
N LEU A 61 0.17 1.47 -2.76
CA LEU A 61 0.08 2.90 -3.07
C LEU A 61 1.47 3.52 -2.98
N ASP A 62 2.10 3.66 -4.15
CA ASP A 62 3.42 4.24 -4.32
C ASP A 62 3.30 5.78 -4.33
N GLY A 63 3.86 6.45 -3.33
CA GLY A 63 3.81 7.91 -3.19
C GLY A 63 4.40 8.67 -4.38
N SER A 64 5.28 8.04 -5.17
CA SER A 64 5.87 8.65 -6.38
C SER A 64 4.93 8.62 -7.60
N ARG A 65 3.81 7.88 -7.52
CA ARG A 65 2.84 7.70 -8.61
C ARG A 65 1.57 8.50 -8.36
N SER A 66 1.56 9.77 -8.76
CA SER A 66 0.41 10.67 -8.49
C SER A 66 -0.92 10.21 -9.10
N GLU A 67 -0.91 9.38 -10.14
CA GLU A 67 -2.13 8.78 -10.69
C GLU A 67 -2.88 7.87 -9.70
N ASP A 68 -2.20 7.39 -8.66
CA ASP A 68 -2.80 6.60 -7.60
C ASP A 68 -3.58 7.45 -6.60
N TYR A 69 -3.53 8.79 -6.70
CA TYR A 69 -4.08 9.69 -5.70
C TYR A 69 -5.04 10.75 -6.25
N VAL A 70 -5.90 11.21 -5.36
CA VAL A 70 -6.69 12.44 -5.44
C VAL A 70 -6.36 13.28 -4.21
N ALA A 71 -6.17 14.58 -4.42
CA ALA A 71 -5.86 15.53 -3.34
C ALA A 71 -4.72 15.07 -2.42
N ARG A 72 -3.72 14.39 -3.01
CA ARG A 72 -2.47 13.94 -2.39
C ARG A 72 -2.55 12.81 -1.35
N VAL A 73 -3.72 12.54 -0.78
CA VAL A 73 -3.86 11.61 0.36
C VAL A 73 -4.93 10.56 0.15
N GLU A 74 -5.87 10.80 -0.77
CA GLU A 74 -6.97 9.88 -1.03
C GLU A 74 -6.59 9.01 -2.23
N PRO A 75 -6.88 7.70 -2.21
CA PRO A 75 -6.69 6.88 -3.39
C PRO A 75 -7.61 7.37 -4.52
N SER A 76 -7.06 7.47 -5.73
CA SER A 76 -7.85 7.66 -6.95
C SER A 76 -8.65 6.38 -7.27
N ALA A 77 -9.43 6.39 -8.35
CA ALA A 77 -10.05 5.16 -8.86
C ALA A 77 -9.00 4.09 -9.23
N ILE A 78 -7.83 4.50 -9.72
CA ILE A 78 -6.70 3.61 -10.05
C ILE A 78 -6.06 3.08 -8.76
N GLY A 79 -5.72 3.98 -7.82
CA GLY A 79 -5.15 3.59 -6.54
C GLY A 79 -6.08 2.69 -5.74
N GLY A 80 -7.37 3.03 -5.67
CA GLY A 80 -8.39 2.25 -4.98
C GLY A 80 -8.58 0.86 -5.59
N LYS A 81 -8.50 0.74 -6.92
CA LYS A 81 -8.51 -0.57 -7.60
C LYS A 81 -7.32 -1.43 -7.17
N LYS A 82 -6.09 -0.88 -7.18
CA LYS A 82 -4.88 -1.61 -6.75
C LYS A 82 -5.02 -2.09 -5.31
N MET A 83 -5.52 -1.23 -4.42
CA MET A 83 -5.77 -1.60 -3.03
C MET A 83 -6.79 -2.73 -2.89
N ALA A 84 -7.90 -2.67 -3.64
CA ALA A 84 -8.94 -3.68 -3.61
C ALA A 84 -8.42 -5.05 -4.08
N GLU A 85 -7.62 -5.07 -5.16
CA GLU A 85 -6.97 -6.28 -5.66
C GLU A 85 -6.03 -6.88 -4.61
N TYR A 86 -5.17 -6.05 -4.00
CA TYR A 86 -4.24 -6.50 -2.97
C TYR A 86 -4.94 -7.05 -1.71
N LEU A 87 -6.01 -6.40 -1.25
CA LEU A 87 -6.82 -6.88 -0.14
C LEU A 87 -7.52 -8.20 -0.47
N LEU A 88 -8.04 -8.32 -1.70
CA LEU A 88 -8.70 -9.55 -2.15
C LEU A 88 -7.73 -10.73 -2.17
N ASP A 89 -6.48 -10.51 -2.56
CA ASP A 89 -5.43 -11.53 -2.51
C ASP A 89 -5.13 -11.98 -1.07
N HIS A 90 -5.10 -11.05 -0.11
CA HIS A 90 -4.93 -11.38 1.32
C HIS A 90 -6.12 -12.15 1.90
N ILE A 91 -7.34 -11.85 1.46
CA ILE A 91 -8.55 -12.57 1.87
C ILE A 91 -8.58 -13.99 1.30
N ARG A 92 -8.14 -14.16 0.05
CA ARG A 92 -8.20 -15.44 -0.67
C ARG A 92 -7.04 -16.38 -0.31
N THR A 93 -5.93 -15.86 0.19
CA THR A 93 -4.76 -16.66 0.55
C THR A 93 -5.05 -17.49 1.81
N PRO A 94 -5.06 -18.83 1.76
CA PRO A 94 -5.31 -19.65 2.93
C PRO A 94 -4.23 -19.44 3.99
N ILE A 95 -4.66 -19.24 5.24
CA ILE A 95 -3.83 -18.93 6.44
C ILE A 95 -2.70 -19.95 6.68
N ARG A 96 -2.76 -21.14 6.07
CA ARG A 96 -1.77 -22.22 6.28
C ARG A 96 -0.43 -22.03 5.57
N ALA A 97 -0.26 -21.02 4.71
CA ALA A 97 1.00 -20.82 3.97
C ALA A 97 2.00 -19.85 4.63
N SER A 98 1.62 -19.12 5.69
CA SER A 98 2.41 -17.98 6.19
C SER A 98 3.33 -18.28 7.39
N VAL A 99 3.26 -19.46 8.00
CA VAL A 99 4.23 -19.87 9.03
C VAL A 99 5.51 -20.36 8.35
N GLY A 100 6.36 -19.44 7.90
CA GLY A 100 7.75 -19.77 7.55
C GLY A 100 8.44 -19.01 6.41
N ALA A 101 7.78 -18.11 5.68
CA ALA A 101 8.39 -17.49 4.49
C ALA A 101 8.19 -15.96 4.42
N HIS A 102 8.71 -15.22 5.38
CA HIS A 102 9.02 -13.80 5.16
C HIS A 102 10.37 -13.68 4.42
N ARG A 103 10.35 -14.00 3.13
CA ARG A 103 11.28 -13.42 2.15
C ARG A 103 10.40 -12.72 1.13
N TYR A 104 10.44 -11.39 1.11
CA TYR A 104 9.83 -10.55 0.09
C TYR A 104 10.50 -10.82 -1.26
N THR A 105 10.09 -11.88 -1.95
CA THR A 105 10.38 -12.05 -3.38
C THR A 105 9.25 -11.42 -4.18
N LEU A 106 9.53 -10.22 -4.69
CA LEU A 106 8.77 -9.58 -5.77
C LEU A 106 8.81 -10.50 -7.00
N ASN A 107 7.76 -11.27 -7.21
CA ASN A 107 7.46 -11.85 -8.51
C ASN A 107 6.24 -11.12 -9.06
N ALA A 108 6.47 -10.02 -9.77
CA ALA A 108 5.48 -9.49 -10.69
C ALA A 108 5.33 -10.50 -11.84
N PRO A 109 4.13 -11.05 -12.11
CA PRO A 109 3.94 -11.85 -13.30
C PRO A 109 3.96 -10.92 -14.52
N PHE A 110 4.97 -11.12 -15.35
CA PHE A 110 5.05 -10.62 -16.71
C PHE A 110 3.74 -10.85 -17.46
N ALA A 111 3.34 -9.85 -18.23
CA ALA A 111 2.22 -9.92 -19.15
C ALA A 111 2.27 -11.20 -20.01
N SER A 112 1.28 -12.08 -19.84
CA SER A 112 1.00 -13.13 -20.82
C SER A 112 0.07 -12.52 -21.87
N SER A 113 0.63 -12.05 -22.98
CA SER A 113 -0.16 -11.72 -24.16
C SER A 113 -0.78 -13.00 -24.70
N ILE A 114 -2.10 -13.07 -24.68
CA ILE A 114 -2.91 -14.11 -25.28
C ILE A 114 -2.53 -14.24 -26.76
N SER A 115 -1.90 -15.36 -27.09
CA SER A 115 -1.84 -15.88 -28.45
C SER A 115 -3.14 -16.62 -28.74
N GLY A 116 -3.87 -16.18 -29.76
CA GLY A 116 -4.78 -17.08 -30.48
C GLY A 116 -6.13 -16.51 -30.93
N ARG A 117 -6.26 -16.46 -32.26
CA ARG A 117 -7.47 -16.60 -33.10
C ARG A 117 -8.42 -15.41 -33.24
N THR A 118 -8.44 -14.88 -34.45
CA THR A 118 -9.68 -14.84 -35.25
C THR A 118 -9.37 -15.10 -36.73
N LYS A 119 -10.16 -16.05 -37.26
CA LYS A 119 -10.43 -16.52 -38.64
C LYS A 119 -9.52 -16.12 -39.79
#